data_AF-A0A935AP06-F1
#
_entry.id   AF-A0A935AP06-F1
#
_cell.length_a   1.000
_cell.length_b   1.000
_cell.length_c   1.000
_cell.angle_alpha   90.00
_cell.angle_beta   90.00
_cell.angle_gamma   90.00
#
_symmetry.space_group_name_H-M   'P 1'
#
loop_
_entity.id
_entity.type
_entity.pdbx_description
1 polymer ?
#
loop_
_entity_poly.entity_id
_entity_poly.type
_entity_poly.pdbx_seq_one_letter_code
_entity_poly.pdbx_strand_id
1 'polypeptide(L)'
;MKACQQLSLEYMDQGSPVLMNFGRNYVDYVDHNTINTSYCFDDLGTEDEVKHFGTQTNAMGQVILMRYELFLSRNVLTHFTSNLTADQIEQHYGERVRSRLRQMCNWIQYTTESTDKRK
;
A
#
# COMPACT_ATOMS: atom_id res chain seq x y z
N MET A 1 -2.27 5.21 10.20
CA MET A 1 -3.00 4.28 9.31
C MET A 1 -3.69 5.13 8.23
N LYS A 2 -3.76 4.66 6.98
CA LYS A 2 -4.37 5.38 5.85
C LYS A 2 -5.23 4.41 5.04
N ALA A 3 -6.49 4.77 4.78
CA ALA A 3 -7.35 3.98 3.89
C ALA A 3 -6.88 4.07 2.44
N CYS A 4 -6.84 2.94 1.74
CA CYS A 4 -6.36 2.86 0.35
C CYS A 4 -7.22 3.70 -0.61
N GLN A 5 -8.55 3.67 -0.46
CA GLN A 5 -9.47 4.48 -1.24
C GLN A 5 -9.18 5.98 -1.11
N GLN A 6 -8.95 6.46 0.13
CA GLN A 6 -8.64 7.86 0.39
C GLN A 6 -7.31 8.29 -0.27
N LEU A 7 -6.30 7.40 -0.29
CA LEU A 7 -5.02 7.67 -0.96
C LEU A 7 -5.22 7.83 -2.47
N SER A 8 -6.02 6.96 -3.10
CA SER A 8 -6.30 7.06 -4.53
C SER A 8 -7.08 8.34 -4.90
N LEU A 9 -8.01 8.78 -4.05
CA LEU A 9 -8.71 10.06 -4.23
C LEU A 9 -7.74 11.25 -4.14
N GLU A 10 -6.83 11.24 -3.16
CA GLU A 10 -5.79 12.28 -3.04
C GLU A 10 -4.85 12.27 -4.24
N TYR A 11 -4.49 11.10 -4.76
CA TYR A 11 -3.69 11.00 -5.98
C TYR A 11 -4.44 11.54 -7.20
N MET A 12 -5.75 11.34 -7.31
CA MET A 12 -6.54 11.89 -8.40
C MET A 12 -6.46 13.43 -8.43
N ASP A 13 -6.51 14.06 -7.25
CA ASP A 13 -6.46 15.51 -7.07
C ASP A 13 -5.04 16.09 -7.23
N GLN A 14 -4.05 15.51 -6.52
CA GLN A 14 -2.70 16.09 -6.36
C GLN A 14 -1.63 15.40 -7.20
N GLY A 15 -1.87 14.16 -7.65
CA GLY A 15 -0.95 13.39 -8.47
C GLY A 15 0.24 12.80 -7.70
N SER A 16 1.39 12.76 -8.39
CA SER A 16 2.62 12.10 -7.93
C SER A 16 3.14 12.48 -6.53
N PRO A 17 2.96 13.71 -6.00
CA PRO A 17 3.35 14.06 -4.63
C PRO A 17 2.74 13.12 -3.58
N VAL A 18 1.52 12.63 -3.78
CA VAL A 18 0.86 11.68 -2.87
C VAL A 18 1.63 10.35 -2.81
N LEU A 19 2.06 9.84 -3.97
CA LEU A 19 2.87 8.62 -4.04
C LEU A 19 4.21 8.81 -3.32
N MET A 20 4.84 9.97 -3.46
CA MET A 20 6.11 10.27 -2.78
C MET A 20 5.93 10.34 -1.27
N ASN A 21 4.86 11.00 -0.81
CA ASN A 21 4.57 11.12 0.61
C ASN A 21 4.40 9.74 1.28
N PHE A 22 3.56 8.88 0.71
CA PHE A 22 3.24 7.57 1.31
C PHE A 22 4.20 6.45 0.91
N GLY A 23 4.84 6.55 -0.25
CA GLY A 23 5.76 5.53 -0.77
C GLY A 23 7.20 5.71 -0.30
N ARG A 24 7.66 6.96 -0.14
CA ARG A 24 9.04 7.28 0.25
C ARG A 24 9.19 7.94 1.62
N ASN A 25 8.08 8.29 2.29
CA ASN A 25 8.08 9.17 3.48
C ASN A 25 8.82 10.47 3.13
N TYR A 26 8.19 11.35 2.35
CA TYR A 26 8.82 12.60 1.91
C TYR A 26 9.19 13.46 3.12
N VAL A 27 10.48 13.66 3.35
CA VAL A 27 11.00 14.63 4.30
C VAL A 27 12.12 15.39 3.59
N ASP A 28 11.92 16.70 3.38
CA ASP A 28 12.93 17.61 2.84
C ASP A 28 14.22 17.63 3.69
N TYR A 29 14.13 17.20 4.95
CA TYR A 29 15.25 17.02 5.86
C TYR A 29 15.31 15.58 6.34
N VAL A 30 16.31 14.86 5.81
CA VAL A 30 16.62 13.46 6.14
C VAL A 30 17.22 13.40 7.54
N ASP A 31 16.38 13.45 8.57
CA ASP A 31 16.73 12.95 9.89
C ASP A 31 16.53 11.41 9.88
N HIS A 32 17.37 10.67 10.61
CA HIS A 32 17.31 9.21 10.66
C HIS A 32 16.01 8.66 11.26
N ASN A 33 15.21 9.46 11.96
CA ASN A 33 13.97 9.04 12.63
C ASN A 33 12.72 9.19 11.74
N THR A 34 12.69 10.14 10.81
CA THR A 34 11.44 10.55 10.14
C THR A 34 11.10 9.68 8.92
N ILE A 35 12.10 9.08 8.26
CA ILE A 35 11.89 8.22 7.07
C ILE A 35 11.66 6.74 7.44
N ASN A 36 11.91 6.37 8.70
CA ASN A 36 11.86 4.99 9.17
C ASN A 36 10.53 4.59 9.82
N THR A 37 9.49 5.42 9.73
CA THR A 37 8.20 5.10 10.33
C THR A 37 7.49 4.01 9.55
N SER A 38 7.12 2.94 10.26
CA SER A 38 6.24 1.91 9.74
C SER A 38 4.87 2.49 9.41
N TYR A 39 4.26 2.02 8.33
CA TYR A 39 2.96 2.51 7.89
C TYR A 39 1.97 1.36 7.76
N CYS A 40 0.69 1.64 8.03
CA CYS A 40 -0.40 0.69 7.83
C CYS A 40 -1.41 1.28 6.83
N PHE A 41 -1.64 0.53 5.75
CA PHE A 41 -2.64 0.82 4.73
C PHE A 41 -3.85 -0.08 4.93
N ASP A 42 -5.02 0.55 5.05
CA ASP A 42 -6.27 -0.12 5.41
C ASP A 42 -7.13 -0.36 4.17
N ASP A 43 -7.82 -1.50 4.13
CA ASP A 43 -8.73 -1.92 3.06
C ASP A 43 -8.09 -1.94 1.66
N LEU A 44 -6.92 -2.58 1.54
CA LEU A 44 -6.24 -2.78 0.26
C LEU A 44 -7.14 -3.54 -0.72
N GLY A 45 -7.35 -2.98 -1.91
CA GLY A 45 -8.14 -3.55 -2.99
C GLY A 45 -9.54 -2.98 -3.12
N THR A 46 -9.87 -1.97 -2.30
CA THR A 46 -11.14 -1.24 -2.36
C THR A 46 -11.05 0.03 -3.19
N GLU A 47 -9.83 0.46 -3.52
CA GLU A 47 -9.59 1.65 -4.32
C GLU A 47 -9.77 1.37 -5.82
N ASP A 48 -10.31 2.36 -6.52
CA ASP A 48 -10.46 2.31 -7.97
C ASP A 48 -9.15 2.64 -8.70
N GLU A 49 -9.01 2.18 -9.94
CA GLU A 49 -8.02 2.72 -10.86
C GLU A 49 -8.35 4.18 -11.19
N VAL A 50 -7.48 5.07 -10.75
CA VAL A 50 -7.65 6.51 -10.93
C VAL A 50 -6.86 7.01 -12.14
N LYS A 51 -7.47 7.95 -12.88
CA LYS A 51 -6.80 8.67 -13.97
C LYS A 51 -6.30 10.00 -13.45
N HIS A 52 -5.01 10.27 -13.66
CA HIS A 52 -4.44 11.60 -13.45
C HIS A 52 -3.78 12.03 -14.76
N PHE A 53 -4.22 13.15 -15.34
CA PHE A 53 -3.81 13.64 -16.67
C PHE A 53 -3.87 12.59 -17.80
N GLY A 54 -4.88 11.71 -17.78
CA GLY A 54 -5.10 10.71 -18.82
C GLY A 54 -4.27 9.42 -18.69
N THR A 55 -3.33 9.36 -17.76
CA THR A 55 -2.60 8.12 -17.45
C THR A 55 -3.37 7.33 -16.40
N GLN A 56 -3.73 6.08 -16.73
CA GLN A 56 -4.29 5.14 -15.76
C GLN A 56 -3.15 4.61 -14.90
N THR A 57 -3.27 4.75 -13.59
CA THR A 57 -2.25 4.26 -12.65
C THR A 57 -2.92 3.75 -11.40
N ASN A 58 -2.60 2.52 -11.03
CA ASN A 58 -2.95 1.99 -9.71
C ASN A 58 -2.04 2.64 -8.66
N ALA A 59 -2.55 3.66 -7.97
CA ALA A 59 -1.79 4.46 -7.01
C ALA A 59 -1.22 3.60 -5.87
N MET A 60 -2.01 2.68 -5.33
CA MET A 60 -1.56 1.77 -4.29
C MET A 60 -0.53 0.76 -4.77
N GLY A 61 -0.65 0.27 -6.01
CA GLY A 61 0.38 -0.56 -6.63
C GLY A 61 1.73 0.14 -6.64
N GLN A 62 1.77 1.43 -6.99
CA GLN A 62 3.00 2.23 -6.95
C GLN A 62 3.53 2.43 -5.52
N VAL A 63 2.64 2.75 -4.58
CA VAL A 63 3.02 2.89 -3.15
C VAL A 63 3.63 1.60 -2.62
N ILE A 64 3.04 0.43 -2.90
CA ILE A 64 3.57 -0.87 -2.47
C ILE A 64 4.98 -1.09 -3.01
N LEU A 65 5.22 -0.79 -4.29
CA LEU A 65 6.54 -0.92 -4.89
C LEU A 65 7.56 0.03 -4.24
N MET A 66 7.19 1.28 -3.97
CA MET A 66 8.07 2.24 -3.30
C MET A 66 8.38 1.83 -1.85
N ARG A 67 7.38 1.32 -1.12
CA ARG A 67 7.50 0.79 0.23
C ARG A 67 8.38 -0.46 0.29
N TYR A 68 8.35 -1.30 -0.75
CA TYR A 68 9.24 -2.46 -0.88
C TYR A 68 10.71 -2.04 -0.95
N GLU A 69 11.04 -0.99 -1.70
CA GLU A 69 12.42 -0.47 -1.75
C GLU A 69 12.88 0.05 -0.37
N LEU A 70 11.99 0.65 0.41
CA LEU A 70 12.26 1.06 1.78
C LEU A 70 12.46 -0.15 2.72
N PHE A 71 11.69 -1.22 2.52
CA PHE A 71 11.89 -2.46 3.25
C PHE A 71 13.27 -3.06 2.96
N LEU A 72 13.68 -3.16 1.70
CA LEU A 72 15.00 -3.70 1.34
C LEU A 72 16.16 -2.84 1.84
N SER A 73 16.05 -1.52 1.71
CA SER A 73 17.16 -0.61 2.02
C SER A 73 17.30 -0.31 3.51
N ARG A 74 16.19 -0.32 4.26
CA ARG A 74 16.14 0.22 5.64
C ARG A 74 15.29 -0.63 6.60
N ASN A 75 14.76 -1.76 6.16
CA ASN A 75 13.86 -2.62 6.94
C ASN A 75 12.60 -1.89 7.47
N VAL A 76 12.11 -0.87 6.75
CA VAL A 76 10.91 -0.15 7.18
C VAL A 76 9.68 -1.04 6.97
N LEU A 77 9.03 -1.44 8.08
CA LEU A 77 7.87 -2.31 8.03
C LEU A 77 6.66 -1.62 7.41
N THR A 78 5.87 -2.39 6.65
CA THR A 78 4.60 -1.94 6.08
C THR A 78 3.53 -2.98 6.36
N HIS A 79 2.37 -2.53 6.83
CA HIS A 79 1.25 -3.37 7.18
C HIS A 79 0.08 -3.08 6.24
N PHE A 80 -0.67 -4.12 5.91
CA PHE A 80 -1.87 -4.03 5.07
C PHE A 80 -3.00 -4.81 5.72
N THR A 81 -4.22 -4.30 5.59
CA THR A 81 -5.45 -5.08 5.78
C THR A 81 -6.12 -5.21 4.42
N SER A 82 -6.85 -6.30 4.20
CA SER A 82 -7.57 -6.52 2.95
C SER A 82 -8.68 -7.54 3.17
N ASN A 83 -9.78 -7.37 2.43
CA ASN A 83 -10.82 -8.38 2.28
C ASN A 83 -10.54 -9.31 1.07
N LEU A 84 -9.45 -9.07 0.33
CA LEU A 84 -9.08 -9.87 -0.84
C LEU A 84 -8.20 -11.06 -0.47
N THR A 85 -8.36 -12.15 -1.20
CA THR A 85 -7.43 -13.28 -1.17
C THR A 85 -6.14 -12.95 -1.91
N ALA A 86 -5.11 -13.79 -1.72
CA ALA A 86 -3.84 -13.69 -2.44
C ALA A 86 -4.02 -13.63 -3.96
N ASP A 87 -4.89 -14.47 -4.51
CA ASP A 87 -5.15 -14.56 -5.95
C ASP A 87 -5.91 -13.33 -6.45
N GLN A 88 -6.85 -12.80 -5.66
CA GLN A 88 -7.56 -11.56 -5.99
C GLN A 88 -6.62 -10.35 -5.97
N ILE A 89 -5.67 -10.28 -5.03
CA ILE A 89 -4.61 -9.27 -5.06
C ILE A 89 -3.76 -9.39 -6.32
N GLU A 90 -3.40 -10.60 -6.73
CA GLU A 90 -2.64 -10.81 -7.97
C GLU A 90 -3.42 -10.37 -9.21
N GLN A 91 -4.70 -10.71 -9.29
CA GLN A 91 -5.57 -10.28 -10.39
C GLN A 91 -5.73 -8.75 -10.42
N HIS A 92 -5.83 -8.11 -9.26
CA HIS A 92 -6.08 -6.67 -9.16
C HIS A 92 -4.83 -5.82 -9.40
N TYR A 93 -3.67 -6.20 -8.85
CA TYR A 93 -2.43 -5.40 -8.93
C TYR A 93 -1.33 -5.99 -9.83
N GLY A 94 -1.51 -7.23 -10.28
CA GLY A 94 -0.53 -7.98 -11.04
C GLY A 94 0.48 -8.75 -10.19
N GLU A 95 1.11 -9.74 -10.84
CA GLU A 95 2.10 -10.66 -10.25
C GLU A 95 3.25 -9.92 -9.55
N ARG A 96 3.72 -8.81 -10.14
CA ARG A 96 4.83 -8.03 -9.59
C ARG A 96 4.51 -7.53 -8.18
N VAL A 97 3.34 -6.91 -7.98
CA VAL A 97 2.93 -6.39 -6.67
C VAL A 97 2.71 -7.54 -5.69
N ARG A 98 2.06 -8.63 -6.13
CA ARG A 98 1.85 -9.82 -5.30
C ARG A 98 3.16 -10.42 -4.79
N SER A 99 4.16 -10.52 -5.66
CA SER A 99 5.50 -11.02 -5.32
C SER A 99 6.21 -10.14 -4.29
N ARG A 100 6.06 -8.81 -4.37
CA ARG A 100 6.63 -7.88 -3.38
C ARG A 100 5.94 -7.99 -2.03
N LEU A 101 4.61 -8.07 -2.01
CA LEU A 101 3.85 -8.30 -0.79
C LEU A 101 4.26 -9.61 -0.10
N ARG A 102 4.48 -10.68 -0.88
CA ARG A 102 4.97 -11.97 -0.34
C ARG A 102 6.35 -11.88 0.30
N GLN A 103 7.22 -10.99 -0.18
CA GLN A 103 8.56 -10.82 0.36
C GLN A 103 8.60 -9.88 1.58
N MET A 104 7.77 -8.82 1.59
CA MET A 104 7.82 -7.80 2.65
C MET A 104 6.86 -8.05 3.82
N CYS A 105 5.83 -8.89 3.64
CA CYS A 105 4.79 -9.12 4.64
C CYS A 105 4.69 -10.59 5.05
N ASN A 106 4.27 -10.79 6.31
CA ASN A 106 3.72 -12.06 6.74
C ASN A 106 2.24 -12.13 6.36
N TRP A 107 1.84 -13.20 5.67
CA TRP A 107 0.45 -13.39 5.24
C TRP A 107 -0.37 -14.06 6.34
N ILE A 108 -1.32 -13.33 6.92
CA ILE A 108 -2.23 -13.82 7.96
C ILE A 108 -3.64 -13.80 7.37
N GLN A 109 -4.23 -14.98 7.17
CA GLN A 109 -5.56 -15.13 6.61
C GLN A 109 -6.50 -15.72 7.65
N TYR A 110 -7.65 -15.07 7.83
CA TYR A 110 -8.72 -15.58 8.67
C TYR A 110 -9.63 -16.50 7.87
N THR A 111 -10.04 -17.61 8.46
CA THR A 111 -11.04 -18.52 7.88
C THR A 111 -12.44 -17.98 8.09
N THR A 112 -13.42 -18.47 7.34
CA THR A 112 -14.84 -18.10 7.49
C THR A 112 -15.42 -18.45 8.86
N GLU A 113 -14.79 -19.37 9.59
CA GLU A 113 -15.16 -19.77 10.95
C GLU A 113 -14.58 -18.86 12.03
N SER A 114 -13.70 -17.91 11.65
CA SER A 114 -13.10 -16.98 12.59
C SER A 114 -14.16 -16.07 13.22
N THR A 115 -14.11 -15.93 14.54
CA THR A 115 -15.06 -15.10 15.30
C THR A 115 -14.94 -13.63 14.90
N ASP A 116 -16.05 -13.00 14.49
CA ASP A 116 -16.09 -11.56 14.24
C ASP A 116 -15.96 -10.80 15.57
N LYS A 117 -14.88 -10.03 15.71
CA LYS A 117 -14.57 -9.25 16.91
C LYS A 117 -15.39 -7.96 17.06
N ARG A 118 -16.22 -7.63 16.07
CA ARG A 118 -17.12 -6.45 16.12
C ARG A 118 -18.48 -6.77 16.75
N LYS A 119 -18.75 -8.05 17.01
CA LYS A 119 -19.97 -8.53 17.69
C LYS A 119 -19.77 -8.63 19.19
#